data_AF-A0A0G0YD01-F1
#
_entry.id   AF-A0A0G0YD01-F1
#
_cell.length_a   1.000
_cell.length_b   1.000
_cell.length_c   1.000
_cell.angle_alpha   90.00
_cell.angle_beta   90.00
_cell.angle_gamma   90.00
#
_symmetry.space_group_name_H-M   'P 1'
#
loop_
_entity.id
_entity.type
_entity.pdbx_description
1 polymer ?
#
loop_
_entity_poly.entity_id
_entity_poly.type
_entity_poly.pdbx_seq_one_letter_code
_entity_poly.pdbx_strand_id
1 'polypeptide(L)'
;MSKNKYLILSVVLSVIFVAAITYGATTISTNINTAGTLTVSGVSTLTGAVYATSTLQATGVTTLYDNLVVDTDTLFVDSTNDRVGIGTSSPMAFFSVGEGTGTVTGDVYLTGGLTVGASSTINSTEGTILLSNTRRSDPTGIEGMLYYQAGTKVLRMYEGASWFTIGTSTSGLTLSGNRLQLSDLNYYMTFGTTTQQSTSTMMTIEATSTVAIPLTLVARASQTANTFQINDAASAKLLYVDSAGGLFGSSTAQFTGKLTTYGNVTLGDAAGDAITLTGNASTTNALTVGGNLYITGGILATAATSTITNLTMVNATTTNATTTTLYVSSIASTTGLIIGGGSTVSRLVFGYCTIPNILLSASTTAYADCDSTTGGPGIQSSDRVTVTATSSLPTNFIIQAASSTKSNNISVRIYNTGWIDGVATTTGNTNVNSFNFIGVR
;
A
#
# COMPACT_ATOMS: atom_id res chain seq x y z
N MET A 1 8.36 -125.33 69.04
CA MET A 1 8.00 -124.71 67.74
C MET A 1 6.47 -124.72 67.63
N SER A 2 5.69 -123.65 67.46
CA SER A 2 6.00 -122.46 66.67
C SER A 2 5.07 -121.24 66.93
N LYS A 3 4.86 -120.80 68.18
CA LYS A 3 4.17 -119.51 68.46
C LYS A 3 4.72 -118.35 67.63
N ASN A 4 6.04 -118.31 67.40
CA ASN A 4 6.69 -117.33 66.53
C ASN A 4 6.39 -117.52 65.03
N LYS A 5 6.11 -118.74 64.54
CA LYS A 5 5.73 -118.94 63.12
C LYS A 5 4.32 -118.42 62.85
N TYR A 6 3.39 -118.54 63.81
CA TYR A 6 2.05 -117.95 63.67
C TYR A 6 2.05 -116.43 63.77
N LEU A 7 2.92 -115.84 64.60
CA LEU A 7 3.10 -114.39 64.67
C LEU A 7 3.69 -113.82 63.37
N ILE A 8 4.76 -114.42 62.85
CA ILE A 8 5.40 -114.01 61.60
C ILE A 8 4.43 -114.20 60.42
N LEU A 9 3.73 -115.34 60.36
CA LEU A 9 2.73 -115.59 59.32
C LEU A 9 1.59 -114.58 59.39
N SER A 10 1.11 -114.21 60.59
CA SER A 10 0.06 -113.21 60.78
C SER A 10 0.50 -111.82 60.33
N VAL A 11 1.71 -111.37 60.69
CA VAL A 11 2.24 -110.06 60.28
C VAL A 11 2.48 -110.00 58.78
N VAL A 12 3.08 -111.05 58.20
CA VAL A 12 3.31 -111.12 56.74
C VAL A 12 1.98 -111.14 56.00
N LEU A 13 1.00 -111.93 56.46
CA LEU A 13 -0.32 -111.98 55.86
C LEU A 13 -1.05 -110.64 56.02
N SER A 14 -0.92 -109.93 57.15
CA SER A 14 -1.52 -108.61 57.35
C SER A 14 -0.87 -107.54 56.47
N VAL A 15 0.45 -107.54 56.30
CA VAL A 15 1.14 -106.57 55.45
C VAL A 15 0.82 -106.81 53.99
N ILE A 16 0.81 -108.07 53.54
CA ILE A 16 0.44 -108.42 52.16
C ILE A 16 -1.03 -108.11 51.91
N PHE A 17 -1.91 -108.40 52.87
CA PHE A 17 -3.33 -108.09 52.76
C PHE A 17 -3.57 -106.58 52.68
N VAL A 18 -2.94 -105.78 53.55
CA VAL A 18 -3.01 -104.31 53.51
C VAL A 18 -2.45 -103.77 52.19
N ALA A 19 -1.27 -104.24 51.76
CA ALA A 19 -0.67 -103.82 50.50
C ALA A 19 -1.56 -104.17 49.28
N ALA A 20 -2.18 -105.36 49.28
CA ALA A 20 -3.09 -105.80 48.24
C ALA A 20 -4.38 -104.97 48.19
N ILE A 21 -5.01 -104.69 49.34
CA ILE A 21 -6.22 -103.86 49.37
C ILE A 21 -5.92 -102.40 49.01
N THR A 22 -4.75 -101.87 49.38
CA THR A 22 -4.35 -100.50 49.00
C THR A 22 -4.01 -100.38 47.52
N TYR A 23 -3.41 -101.41 46.92
CA TYR A 23 -3.09 -101.42 45.50
C TYR A 23 -4.34 -101.57 44.62
N GLY A 24 -5.34 -102.33 45.10
CA GLY A 24 -6.62 -102.50 44.43
C GLY A 24 -7.65 -101.40 44.71
N ALA A 25 -7.38 -100.47 45.64
CA ALA A 25 -8.32 -99.41 45.99
C ALA A 25 -8.39 -98.35 44.87
N THR A 26 -9.54 -98.24 44.22
CA THR A 26 -9.84 -97.18 43.24
C THR A 26 -10.39 -95.90 43.90
N THR A 27 -10.56 -95.91 45.22
CA THR A 27 -11.01 -94.76 46.02
C THR A 27 -10.28 -94.78 47.36
N ILE A 28 -9.59 -93.69 47.69
CA ILE A 28 -8.69 -93.62 48.86
C ILE A 28 -9.35 -92.91 50.06
N SER A 29 -10.31 -92.00 49.83
CA SER A 29 -11.08 -91.30 50.88
C SER A 29 -12.19 -90.42 50.28
N THR A 30 -13.08 -89.88 51.12
CA THR A 30 -13.97 -88.76 50.77
C THR A 30 -13.24 -87.42 50.75
N ASN A 31 -12.25 -87.24 51.62
CA ASN A 31 -11.39 -86.06 51.68
C ASN A 31 -9.92 -86.48 51.81
N ILE A 32 -9.03 -85.81 51.09
CA ILE A 32 -7.58 -85.99 51.18
C ILE A 32 -6.99 -84.71 51.75
N ASN A 33 -6.44 -84.77 52.97
CA ASN A 33 -5.71 -83.66 53.59
C ASN A 33 -4.25 -84.08 53.76
N THR A 34 -3.33 -83.41 53.07
CA THR A 34 -1.89 -83.66 53.12
C THR A 34 -1.18 -82.48 53.77
N ALA A 35 -0.21 -82.73 54.64
CA ALA A 35 0.61 -81.68 55.25
C ALA A 35 1.59 -81.01 54.24
N GLY A 36 1.72 -81.57 53.04
CA GLY A 36 2.55 -81.06 51.95
C GLY A 36 1.84 -81.16 50.59
N THR A 37 2.59 -81.03 49.50
CA THR A 37 2.06 -81.04 48.13
C THR A 37 1.46 -82.39 47.75
N LEU A 38 0.27 -82.37 47.16
CA LEU A 38 -0.29 -83.50 46.44
C LEU A 38 0.19 -83.43 44.98
N THR A 39 1.11 -84.31 44.59
CA THR A 39 1.55 -84.43 43.19
C THR A 39 0.70 -85.47 42.47
N VAL A 40 0.03 -85.08 41.39
CA VAL A 40 -0.63 -85.99 40.46
C VAL A 40 0.15 -85.96 39.16
N SER A 41 0.83 -87.07 38.84
CA SER A 41 1.70 -87.16 37.65
C SER A 41 0.92 -87.47 36.36
N GLY A 42 -0.34 -87.91 36.48
CA GLY A 42 -1.26 -88.13 35.37
C GLY A 42 -2.33 -87.04 35.26
N VAL A 43 -3.30 -87.26 34.38
CA VAL A 43 -4.47 -86.38 34.26
C VAL A 43 -5.34 -86.52 35.51
N SER A 44 -5.67 -85.40 36.15
CA SER A 44 -6.67 -85.36 37.21
C SER A 44 -7.98 -84.85 36.64
N THR A 45 -9.09 -85.51 36.96
CA THR A 45 -10.45 -85.00 36.67
C THR A 45 -11.09 -84.58 37.99
N LEU A 46 -11.30 -83.28 38.17
CA LEU A 46 -12.03 -82.73 39.31
C LEU A 46 -13.44 -82.40 38.83
N THR A 47 -14.44 -83.10 39.34
CA THR A 47 -15.85 -82.98 38.91
C THR A 47 -16.64 -81.94 39.69
N GLY A 48 -16.05 -81.38 40.75
CA GLY A 48 -16.61 -80.30 41.56
C GLY A 48 -15.79 -79.01 41.46
N ALA A 49 -16.21 -78.00 42.22
CA ALA A 49 -15.50 -76.74 42.30
C ALA A 49 -14.07 -76.91 42.83
N VAL A 50 -13.13 -76.21 42.21
CA VAL A 50 -11.72 -76.17 42.62
C VAL A 50 -11.49 -74.87 43.39
N TYR A 51 -11.35 -74.96 44.71
CA TYR A 51 -11.07 -73.81 45.58
C TYR A 51 -9.57 -73.72 45.88
N ALA A 52 -8.85 -72.88 45.15
CA ALA A 52 -7.47 -72.52 45.50
C ALA A 52 -7.50 -71.30 46.45
N THR A 53 -7.02 -71.45 47.67
CA THR A 53 -6.98 -70.35 48.66
C THR A 53 -5.91 -69.31 48.36
N SER A 54 -4.98 -69.61 47.46
CA SER A 54 -3.96 -68.69 46.94
C SER A 54 -4.04 -68.62 45.41
N THR A 55 -3.08 -69.22 44.70
CA THR A 55 -2.98 -69.15 43.24
C THR A 55 -3.37 -70.50 42.63
N LEU A 56 -4.31 -70.49 41.68
CA LEU A 56 -4.46 -71.58 40.72
C LEU A 56 -3.53 -71.31 39.54
N GLN A 57 -2.41 -72.03 39.48
CA GLN A 57 -1.47 -71.91 38.36
C GLN A 57 -1.76 -72.97 37.30
N ALA A 58 -2.05 -72.53 36.08
CA ALA A 58 -2.05 -73.38 34.90
C ALA A 58 -0.87 -72.97 34.00
N THR A 59 0.03 -73.90 33.72
CA THR A 59 1.20 -73.66 32.86
C THR A 59 0.93 -73.96 31.38
N GLY A 60 -0.19 -74.62 31.08
CA GLY A 60 -0.68 -74.88 29.73
C GLY A 60 -1.92 -74.06 29.38
N VAL A 61 -2.49 -74.32 28.20
CA VAL A 61 -3.74 -73.70 27.73
C VAL A 61 -4.89 -74.09 28.66
N THR A 62 -5.66 -73.09 29.09
CA THR A 62 -6.90 -73.29 29.84
C THR A 62 -8.07 -73.06 28.88
N THR A 63 -8.88 -74.11 28.65
CA THR A 63 -10.13 -74.02 27.90
C THR A 63 -11.29 -74.05 28.87
N LEU A 64 -12.12 -73.01 28.84
CA LEU A 64 -13.35 -72.92 29.63
C LEU A 64 -14.53 -73.11 28.68
N TYR A 65 -15.45 -74.01 29.05
CA TYR A 65 -16.65 -74.29 28.25
C TYR A 65 -17.85 -73.42 28.66
N ASP A 66 -17.78 -72.84 29.85
CA ASP A 66 -18.78 -71.93 30.39
C ASP A 66 -18.14 -70.53 30.54
N ASN A 67 -18.93 -69.57 31.02
CA ASN A 67 -18.52 -68.19 31.21
C ASN A 67 -17.26 -68.09 32.08
N LEU A 68 -16.35 -67.17 31.71
CA LEU A 68 -15.28 -66.74 32.62
C LEU A 68 -15.75 -65.50 33.36
N VAL A 69 -15.85 -65.61 34.69
CA VAL A 69 -16.21 -64.50 35.56
C VAL A 69 -15.01 -64.15 36.45
N VAL A 70 -14.46 -62.96 36.25
CA VAL A 70 -13.44 -62.37 37.13
C VAL A 70 -14.08 -61.23 37.89
N ASP A 71 -14.15 -61.37 39.21
CA ASP A 71 -14.76 -60.40 40.14
C ASP A 71 -16.08 -59.82 39.62
N THR A 72 -17.11 -60.68 39.57
CA THR A 72 -18.51 -60.47 39.12
C THR A 72 -18.68 -59.82 37.74
N ASP A 73 -18.19 -58.60 37.57
CA ASP A 73 -18.33 -57.74 36.41
C ASP A 73 -16.99 -57.20 35.89
N THR A 74 -15.87 -57.34 36.62
CA THR A 74 -14.57 -56.75 36.23
C THR A 74 -14.09 -57.26 34.87
N LEU A 75 -14.08 -58.57 34.66
CA LEU A 75 -13.93 -59.18 33.33
C LEU A 75 -14.91 -60.34 33.25
N PHE A 76 -15.85 -60.23 32.32
CA PHE A 76 -16.83 -61.26 32.05
C PHE A 76 -16.70 -61.72 30.60
N VAL A 77 -16.46 -63.01 30.38
CA VAL A 77 -16.56 -63.62 29.06
C VAL A 77 -17.85 -64.41 29.03
N ASP A 78 -18.80 -63.94 28.22
CA ASP A 78 -20.05 -64.63 27.91
C ASP A 78 -19.77 -65.64 26.80
N SER A 79 -19.60 -66.91 27.18
CA SER A 79 -19.39 -68.00 26.23
C SER A 79 -20.66 -68.38 25.47
N THR A 80 -21.84 -67.95 25.93
CA THR A 80 -23.11 -68.24 25.26
C THR A 80 -23.33 -67.31 24.06
N ASN A 81 -22.93 -66.04 24.19
CA ASN A 81 -23.14 -65.02 23.16
C ASN A 81 -21.86 -64.55 22.45
N ASP A 82 -20.70 -65.15 22.74
CA ASP A 82 -19.37 -64.78 22.24
C ASP A 82 -19.00 -63.31 22.53
N ARG A 83 -19.11 -62.88 23.79
CA ARG A 83 -18.88 -61.47 24.18
C ARG A 83 -17.91 -61.33 25.34
N VAL A 84 -17.23 -60.19 25.37
CA VAL A 84 -16.37 -59.77 26.47
C VAL A 84 -16.90 -58.48 27.08
N GLY A 85 -17.15 -58.50 28.38
CA GLY A 85 -17.50 -57.36 29.22
C GLY A 85 -16.34 -56.98 30.15
N ILE A 86 -16.10 -55.68 30.32
CA ILE A 86 -15.21 -55.11 31.33
C ILE A 86 -16.03 -54.16 32.20
N GLY A 87 -16.16 -54.40 33.50
CA GLY A 87 -17.08 -53.65 34.37
C GLY A 87 -18.56 -53.85 34.01
N THR A 88 -18.92 -55.01 33.44
CA THR A 88 -20.29 -55.44 33.19
C THR A 88 -20.38 -56.95 33.08
N SER A 89 -21.37 -57.54 33.74
CA SER A 89 -21.72 -58.97 33.64
C SER A 89 -22.72 -59.27 32.52
N SER A 90 -23.20 -58.25 31.81
CA SER A 90 -24.21 -58.36 30.74
C SER A 90 -23.77 -57.62 29.48
N PRO A 91 -22.70 -58.06 28.78
CA PRO A 91 -22.19 -57.40 27.60
C PRO A 91 -23.23 -57.43 26.45
N MET A 92 -23.47 -56.27 25.83
CA MET A 92 -24.45 -56.10 24.75
C MET A 92 -23.84 -56.16 23.35
N ALA A 93 -22.52 -56.13 23.25
CA ALA A 93 -21.74 -56.24 22.01
C ALA A 93 -20.54 -57.18 22.21
N PHE A 94 -19.81 -57.49 21.12
CA PHE A 94 -18.59 -58.31 21.16
C PHE A 94 -17.58 -57.83 22.23
N PHE A 95 -17.44 -56.51 22.39
CA PHE A 95 -16.68 -55.89 23.46
C PHE A 95 -17.52 -54.78 24.11
N SER A 96 -17.78 -54.89 25.41
CA SER A 96 -18.55 -53.92 26.20
C SER A 96 -17.72 -53.44 27.40
N VAL A 97 -17.77 -52.15 27.72
CA VAL A 97 -17.08 -51.58 28.89
C VAL A 97 -18.07 -50.76 29.73
N GLY A 98 -18.30 -51.14 30.98
CA GLY A 98 -19.28 -50.54 31.90
C GLY A 98 -20.71 -51.08 31.71
N GLU A 99 -21.60 -50.78 32.66
CA GLU A 99 -23.01 -51.16 32.58
C GLU A 99 -23.79 -50.23 31.64
N GLY A 100 -24.59 -50.78 30.72
CA GLY A 100 -25.39 -50.01 29.75
C GLY A 100 -24.66 -49.64 28.46
N THR A 101 -24.93 -48.46 27.87
CA THR A 101 -24.42 -47.98 26.56
C THR A 101 -22.90 -47.75 26.50
N GLY A 102 -22.12 -48.38 27.38
CA GLY A 102 -20.67 -48.44 27.32
C GLY A 102 -19.98 -47.12 27.65
N THR A 103 -19.85 -46.76 28.92
CA THR A 103 -19.07 -45.57 29.31
C THR A 103 -17.66 -45.98 29.70
N VAL A 104 -16.67 -45.61 28.88
CA VAL A 104 -15.26 -45.67 29.25
C VAL A 104 -14.88 -44.37 29.95
N THR A 105 -14.58 -44.44 31.25
CA THR A 105 -14.00 -43.31 31.99
C THR A 105 -12.48 -43.30 31.75
N GLY A 106 -12.03 -42.65 30.68
CA GLY A 106 -10.62 -42.53 30.31
C GLY A 106 -10.36 -42.57 28.80
N ASP A 107 -9.08 -42.57 28.41
CA ASP A 107 -8.68 -42.63 27.00
C ASP A 107 -8.79 -44.05 26.45
N VAL A 108 -9.34 -44.18 25.23
CA VAL A 108 -9.27 -45.43 24.46
C VAL A 108 -8.12 -45.31 23.46
N TYR A 109 -7.03 -46.02 23.71
CA TYR A 109 -5.87 -46.05 22.82
C TYR A 109 -6.00 -47.19 21.80
N LEU A 110 -6.27 -46.88 20.53
CA LEU A 110 -6.24 -47.85 19.44
C LEU A 110 -5.11 -47.53 18.45
N THR A 111 -4.26 -48.52 18.17
CA THR A 111 -3.13 -48.37 17.23
C THR A 111 -3.55 -48.34 15.76
N GLY A 112 -4.76 -48.80 15.44
CA GLY A 112 -5.31 -48.87 14.08
C GLY A 112 -6.40 -47.83 13.77
N GLY A 113 -6.57 -46.82 14.63
CA GLY A 113 -7.66 -45.85 14.56
C GLY A 113 -8.96 -46.37 15.17
N LEU A 114 -9.86 -45.43 15.51
CA LEU A 114 -11.17 -45.71 16.09
C LEU A 114 -12.27 -45.47 15.03
N THR A 115 -12.94 -46.53 14.58
CA THR A 115 -14.19 -46.37 13.83
C THR A 115 -15.35 -46.37 14.82
N VAL A 116 -15.87 -45.19 15.12
CA VAL A 116 -17.14 -45.02 15.83
C VAL A 116 -18.29 -45.28 14.86
N GLY A 117 -19.09 -46.31 15.13
CA GLY A 117 -20.15 -46.78 14.23
C GLY A 117 -21.18 -45.69 13.85
N ALA A 118 -21.89 -45.92 12.75
CA ALA A 118 -22.75 -44.93 12.08
C ALA A 118 -23.95 -44.38 12.90
N SER A 119 -24.19 -44.87 14.11
CA SER A 119 -25.34 -44.49 14.96
C SER A 119 -24.93 -44.14 16.40
N SER A 120 -23.77 -43.52 16.61
CA SER A 120 -23.33 -43.09 17.93
C SER A 120 -23.28 -41.56 18.03
N THR A 121 -24.03 -41.00 18.97
CA THR A 121 -23.87 -39.62 19.44
C THR A 121 -22.53 -39.51 20.17
N ILE A 122 -21.50 -38.99 19.48
CA ILE A 122 -20.28 -38.53 20.16
C ILE A 122 -20.66 -37.21 20.84
N ASN A 123 -21.06 -37.27 22.11
CA ASN A 123 -21.25 -36.08 22.91
C ASN A 123 -19.89 -35.65 23.43
N SER A 124 -19.10 -34.99 22.60
CA SER A 124 -17.82 -34.47 23.03
C SER A 124 -18.03 -33.22 23.88
N THR A 125 -17.57 -33.27 25.12
CA THR A 125 -17.32 -32.07 25.92
C THR A 125 -16.30 -31.16 25.22
N GLU A 126 -16.23 -29.89 25.62
CA GLU A 126 -15.43 -28.80 25.03
C GLU A 126 -14.06 -29.25 24.46
N GLY A 127 -13.76 -28.85 23.22
CA GLY A 127 -12.42 -28.99 22.61
C GLY A 127 -12.21 -30.11 21.59
N THR A 128 -13.25 -30.86 21.20
CA THR A 128 -13.11 -31.98 20.24
C THR A 128 -13.59 -31.62 18.83
N ILE A 129 -12.82 -32.00 17.81
CA ILE A 129 -13.18 -31.88 16.39
C ILE A 129 -13.83 -33.19 15.93
N LEU A 130 -15.11 -33.17 15.52
CA LEU A 130 -15.81 -34.34 14.99
C LEU A 130 -15.65 -34.43 13.46
N LEU A 131 -14.70 -35.24 12.99
CA LEU A 131 -14.55 -35.59 11.56
C LEU A 131 -15.31 -36.89 11.26
N SER A 132 -16.64 -36.89 11.36
CA SER A 132 -17.47 -38.05 10.98
C SER A 132 -17.93 -37.94 9.53
N ASN A 133 -17.67 -38.97 8.72
CA ASN A 133 -18.09 -39.06 7.32
C ASN A 133 -19.48 -39.68 7.11
N THR A 134 -20.22 -40.00 8.18
CA THR A 134 -21.53 -40.67 8.10
C THR A 134 -22.71 -39.78 8.49
N ARG A 135 -22.48 -38.64 9.15
CA ARG A 135 -23.55 -37.83 9.72
C ARG A 135 -24.27 -36.97 8.65
N ARG A 136 -25.57 -37.20 8.43
CA ARG A 136 -26.37 -36.51 7.39
C ARG A 136 -27.15 -35.29 7.87
N SER A 137 -27.29 -35.07 9.17
CA SER A 137 -28.04 -33.96 9.80
C SER A 137 -27.28 -33.28 10.93
N ASP A 138 -27.69 -32.05 11.26
CA ASP A 138 -27.09 -31.23 12.32
C ASP A 138 -27.16 -31.93 13.70
N PRO A 139 -26.06 -31.96 14.48
CA PRO A 139 -26.10 -32.36 15.88
C PRO A 139 -26.83 -31.37 16.79
N THR A 140 -27.15 -31.80 18.01
CA THR A 140 -27.48 -30.88 19.09
C THR A 140 -26.25 -30.00 19.31
N GLY A 141 -26.37 -28.69 19.10
CA GLY A 141 -25.22 -27.80 19.07
C GLY A 141 -24.71 -27.41 20.45
N ILE A 142 -23.39 -27.38 20.59
CA ILE A 142 -22.66 -26.76 21.70
C ILE A 142 -21.80 -25.67 21.06
N GLU A 143 -21.80 -24.46 21.62
CA GLU A 143 -21.09 -23.33 21.03
C GLU A 143 -19.61 -23.66 20.79
N GLY A 144 -19.12 -23.35 19.59
CA GLY A 144 -17.76 -23.68 19.16
C GLY A 144 -17.56 -25.10 18.62
N MET A 145 -18.59 -25.96 18.65
CA MET A 145 -18.48 -27.31 18.08
C MET A 145 -18.32 -27.24 16.56
N LEU A 146 -17.32 -27.95 16.03
CA LEU A 146 -17.02 -28.08 14.61
C LEU A 146 -17.32 -29.52 14.13
N TYR A 147 -18.09 -29.68 13.05
CA TYR A 147 -18.36 -30.99 12.47
C TYR A 147 -18.44 -30.97 10.94
N TYR A 148 -18.17 -32.13 10.31
CA TYR A 148 -18.42 -32.36 8.89
C TYR A 148 -19.77 -33.04 8.65
N GLN A 149 -20.64 -32.42 7.85
CA GLN A 149 -21.91 -32.99 7.41
C GLN A 149 -21.71 -33.78 6.11
N ALA A 150 -21.79 -35.10 6.19
CA ALA A 150 -21.61 -36.00 5.05
C ALA A 150 -22.74 -35.92 4.01
N GLY A 151 -23.95 -35.55 4.44
CA GLY A 151 -25.10 -35.42 3.54
C GLY A 151 -24.93 -34.31 2.50
N THR A 152 -24.40 -33.16 2.95
CA THR A 152 -24.21 -31.94 2.15
C THR A 152 -22.73 -31.67 1.84
N LYS A 153 -21.82 -32.49 2.40
CA LYS A 153 -20.36 -32.39 2.27
C LYS A 153 -19.80 -31.04 2.74
N VAL A 154 -20.26 -30.55 3.88
CA VAL A 154 -19.89 -29.24 4.42
C VAL A 154 -19.29 -29.32 5.82
N LEU A 155 -18.28 -28.51 6.10
CA LEU A 155 -17.79 -28.22 7.44
C LEU A 155 -18.68 -27.15 8.08
N ARG A 156 -19.18 -27.38 9.30
CA ARG A 156 -20.08 -26.46 10.02
C ARG A 156 -19.61 -26.23 11.44
N MET A 157 -19.82 -25.03 11.97
CA MET A 157 -19.64 -24.72 13.39
C MET A 157 -20.95 -24.24 14.00
N TYR A 158 -21.16 -24.57 15.27
CA TYR A 158 -22.32 -24.11 16.03
C TYR A 158 -22.00 -22.81 16.77
N GLU A 159 -22.82 -21.79 16.58
CA GLU A 159 -22.64 -20.44 17.17
C GLU A 159 -23.49 -20.22 18.44
N GLY A 160 -23.94 -21.29 19.09
CA GLY A 160 -24.75 -21.22 20.31
C GLY A 160 -26.26 -21.32 20.08
N ALA A 161 -26.76 -20.87 18.92
CA ALA A 161 -28.18 -20.99 18.55
C ALA A 161 -28.44 -21.78 17.26
N SER A 162 -27.49 -21.73 16.31
CA SER A 162 -27.65 -22.31 14.97
C SER A 162 -26.35 -22.92 14.46
N TRP A 163 -26.46 -23.81 13.47
CA TRP A 163 -25.32 -24.35 12.75
C TRP A 163 -25.03 -23.53 11.51
N PHE A 164 -23.85 -22.91 11.45
CA PHE A 164 -23.40 -22.18 10.27
C PHE A 164 -22.33 -22.97 9.51
N THR A 165 -22.34 -22.86 8.17
CA THR A 165 -21.39 -23.56 7.29
C THR A 165 -20.10 -22.76 7.13
N ILE A 166 -18.96 -23.36 7.43
CA ILE A 166 -17.61 -22.79 7.27
C ILE A 166 -17.00 -23.13 5.89
N GLY A 167 -17.37 -24.28 5.31
CA GLY A 167 -16.90 -24.67 3.97
C GLY A 167 -17.66 -25.84 3.40
N THR A 168 -17.67 -26.01 2.08
CA THR A 168 -18.36 -27.09 1.36
C THR A 168 -17.38 -27.81 0.42
N SER A 169 -17.73 -28.99 -0.07
CA SER A 169 -16.90 -29.71 -1.07
C SER A 169 -16.84 -29.05 -2.45
N THR A 170 -17.68 -28.05 -2.71
CA THR A 170 -17.77 -27.34 -4.00
C THR A 170 -17.51 -25.84 -3.88
N SER A 171 -17.48 -25.27 -2.67
CA SER A 171 -17.38 -23.82 -2.39
C SER A 171 -16.94 -23.58 -0.94
N GLY A 172 -16.09 -22.59 -0.67
CA GLY A 172 -15.50 -22.35 0.67
C GLY A 172 -14.03 -22.75 0.74
N LEU A 173 -13.51 -23.16 1.91
CA LEU A 173 -12.08 -23.45 2.12
C LEU A 173 -11.64 -24.74 1.39
N THR A 174 -11.11 -24.59 0.19
CA THR A 174 -10.46 -25.68 -0.56
C THR A 174 -8.96 -25.67 -0.25
N LEU A 175 -8.50 -26.73 0.41
CA LEU A 175 -7.07 -26.98 0.67
C LEU A 175 -6.49 -27.79 -0.50
N SER A 176 -6.00 -27.10 -1.52
CA SER A 176 -5.34 -27.74 -2.68
C SER A 176 -3.89 -27.23 -2.78
N GLY A 177 -2.93 -28.10 -2.50
CA GLY A 177 -1.51 -27.75 -2.44
C GLY A 177 -1.20 -26.76 -1.32
N ASN A 178 -0.36 -25.77 -1.60
CA ASN A 178 0.09 -24.75 -0.62
C ASN A 178 -0.79 -23.49 -0.60
N ARG A 179 -2.04 -23.57 -1.07
CA ARG A 179 -2.96 -22.42 -1.18
C ARG A 179 -4.20 -22.61 -0.31
N LEU A 180 -4.53 -21.61 0.50
CA LEU A 180 -5.88 -21.43 1.04
C LEU A 180 -6.75 -20.82 -0.06
N GLN A 181 -7.54 -21.64 -0.76
CA GLN A 181 -8.43 -21.17 -1.81
C GLN A 181 -9.86 -21.11 -1.32
N LEU A 182 -10.51 -19.97 -1.51
CA LEU A 182 -11.96 -19.85 -1.35
C LEU A 182 -12.61 -19.92 -2.72
N SER A 183 -13.17 -21.08 -3.09
CA SER A 183 -13.80 -21.29 -4.39
C SER A 183 -15.29 -20.93 -4.36
N ASP A 184 -15.82 -20.48 -5.50
CA ASP A 184 -17.26 -20.33 -5.77
C ASP A 184 -18.03 -19.53 -4.70
N LEU A 185 -17.41 -18.45 -4.22
CA LEU A 185 -18.06 -17.48 -3.35
C LEU A 185 -19.15 -16.74 -4.14
N ASN A 186 -20.38 -17.22 -4.06
CA ASN A 186 -21.56 -16.49 -4.54
C ASN A 186 -21.91 -15.27 -3.66
N TYR A 187 -21.16 -15.04 -2.57
CA TYR A 187 -21.40 -14.00 -1.55
C TYR A 187 -20.09 -13.32 -1.12
N TYR A 188 -20.19 -12.28 -0.28
CA TYR A 188 -19.04 -11.57 0.27
C TYR A 188 -18.33 -12.39 1.35
N MET A 189 -17.00 -12.25 1.42
CA MET A 189 -16.23 -12.64 2.59
C MET A 189 -16.15 -11.45 3.54
N THR A 190 -16.62 -11.61 4.77
CA THR A 190 -16.43 -10.58 5.81
C THR A 190 -15.21 -10.93 6.65
N PHE A 191 -14.26 -10.01 6.73
CA PHE A 191 -13.21 -10.02 7.73
C PHE A 191 -13.49 -8.90 8.74
N GLY A 192 -13.82 -9.22 9.99
CA GLY A 192 -14.17 -8.25 11.03
C GLY A 192 -15.30 -8.71 11.96
N THR A 193 -15.75 -7.84 12.87
CA THR A 193 -16.84 -8.09 13.82
C THR A 193 -18.21 -7.80 13.20
N THR A 194 -19.27 -8.50 13.67
CA THR A 194 -20.67 -8.23 13.28
C THR A 194 -21.23 -6.94 13.86
N THR A 195 -20.55 -6.36 14.87
CA THR A 195 -20.87 -5.06 15.47
C THR A 195 -19.90 -3.99 14.98
N GLN A 196 -20.46 -2.91 14.45
CA GLN A 196 -19.75 -1.73 13.95
C GLN A 196 -18.93 -1.05 15.06
N GLN A 197 -17.64 -0.86 14.80
CA GLN A 197 -16.69 0.04 15.47
C GLN A 197 -16.40 -0.14 16.97
N SER A 198 -15.23 -0.72 17.24
CA SER A 198 -14.31 -0.15 18.23
C SER A 198 -12.97 0.09 17.54
N THR A 199 -12.76 1.34 17.09
CA THR A 199 -11.54 2.06 16.65
C THR A 199 -10.32 1.38 15.97
N SER A 200 -10.16 0.05 15.90
CA SER A 200 -8.94 -0.58 15.40
C SER A 200 -9.12 -2.00 14.83
N THR A 201 -10.16 -2.29 14.06
CA THR A 201 -10.15 -3.53 13.25
C THR A 201 -9.36 -3.27 11.97
N MET A 202 -8.03 -3.47 12.02
CA MET A 202 -7.16 -3.36 10.86
C MET A 202 -6.98 -4.73 10.21
N MET A 203 -7.40 -4.86 8.95
CA MET A 203 -6.95 -5.97 8.10
C MET A 203 -5.57 -5.61 7.56
N THR A 204 -4.53 -6.24 8.10
CA THR A 204 -3.16 -6.07 7.60
C THR A 204 -2.87 -7.13 6.54
N ILE A 205 -2.45 -6.69 5.35
CA ILE A 205 -1.87 -7.55 4.30
C ILE A 205 -0.42 -7.12 4.16
N GLU A 206 0.52 -7.92 4.67
CA GLU A 206 1.94 -7.58 4.72
C GLU A 206 2.75 -8.56 3.86
N ALA A 207 3.63 -8.01 3.00
CA ALA A 207 4.66 -8.79 2.32
C ALA A 207 5.95 -8.70 3.13
N THR A 208 6.43 -9.84 3.64
CA THR A 208 7.60 -9.92 4.53
C THR A 208 8.93 -10.17 3.80
N SER A 209 8.90 -10.20 2.46
CA SER A 209 10.08 -10.49 1.62
C SER A 209 10.22 -9.52 0.46
N THR A 210 11.47 -9.16 0.14
CA THR A 210 11.84 -8.38 -1.04
C THR A 210 11.88 -9.22 -2.32
N VAL A 211 11.82 -10.55 -2.20
CA VAL A 211 11.61 -11.48 -3.33
C VAL A 211 10.10 -11.56 -3.55
N ALA A 212 9.61 -10.69 -4.43
CA ALA A 212 8.20 -10.32 -4.53
C ALA A 212 7.21 -11.49 -4.66
N ILE A 213 6.24 -11.56 -3.75
CA ILE A 213 4.89 -12.02 -4.09
C ILE A 213 3.99 -10.78 -3.95
N PRO A 214 3.71 -10.06 -5.04
CA PRO A 214 2.85 -8.88 -4.98
C PRO A 214 1.41 -9.28 -4.65
N LEU A 215 0.69 -8.41 -3.94
CA LEU A 215 -0.76 -8.49 -3.91
C LEU A 215 -1.27 -8.37 -5.36
N THR A 216 -1.86 -9.45 -5.87
CA THR A 216 -2.36 -9.51 -7.23
C THR A 216 -3.88 -9.60 -7.19
N LEU A 217 -4.56 -8.57 -7.70
CA LEU A 217 -6.01 -8.55 -7.89
C LEU A 217 -6.29 -8.79 -9.37
N VAL A 218 -6.93 -9.93 -9.70
CA VAL A 218 -7.25 -10.30 -11.07
C VAL A 218 -8.76 -10.32 -11.25
N ALA A 219 -9.29 -9.40 -12.04
CA ALA A 219 -10.67 -9.45 -12.48
C ALA A 219 -10.85 -10.35 -13.71
N ARG A 220 -12.07 -10.85 -13.93
CA ARG A 220 -12.39 -11.64 -15.12
C ARG A 220 -12.35 -10.75 -16.36
N ALA A 221 -11.91 -11.28 -17.49
CA ALA A 221 -11.93 -10.54 -18.76
C ALA A 221 -13.31 -9.93 -19.04
N SER A 222 -13.32 -8.64 -19.42
CA SER A 222 -14.54 -7.84 -19.69
C SER A 222 -15.44 -7.62 -18.47
N GLN A 223 -14.89 -7.56 -17.24
CA GLN A 223 -15.69 -7.11 -16.09
C GLN A 223 -16.16 -5.67 -16.29
N THR A 224 -17.41 -5.38 -15.94
CA THR A 224 -17.97 -4.01 -15.95
C THR A 224 -17.93 -3.34 -14.58
N ALA A 225 -17.64 -4.10 -13.52
CA ALA A 225 -17.50 -3.60 -12.16
C ALA A 225 -16.07 -3.11 -11.88
N ASN A 226 -15.94 -2.22 -10.90
CA ASN A 226 -14.63 -1.76 -10.41
C ASN A 226 -13.79 -2.95 -9.91
N THR A 227 -12.49 -2.92 -10.22
CA THR A 227 -11.52 -3.97 -9.83
C THR A 227 -11.10 -3.88 -8.37
N PHE A 228 -11.18 -2.68 -7.78
CA PHE A 228 -10.92 -2.41 -6.36
C PHE A 228 -11.87 -1.30 -5.88
N GLN A 229 -12.42 -1.41 -4.67
CA GLN A 229 -13.31 -0.41 -4.08
C GLN A 229 -13.16 -0.36 -2.56
N ILE A 230 -13.11 0.85 -2.01
CA ILE A 230 -13.30 1.16 -0.60
C ILE A 230 -14.56 2.01 -0.51
N ASN A 231 -15.55 1.53 0.25
CA ASN A 231 -16.80 2.25 0.47
C ASN A 231 -16.95 2.60 1.96
N ASP A 232 -17.71 3.65 2.24
CA ASP A 232 -18.19 3.91 3.60
C ASP A 232 -19.41 3.03 3.95
N ALA A 233 -19.90 3.19 5.19
CA ALA A 233 -21.07 2.46 5.68
C ALA A 233 -22.39 2.84 4.96
N ALA A 234 -22.44 4.00 4.29
CA ALA A 234 -23.56 4.42 3.45
C ALA A 234 -23.41 3.91 1.99
N SER A 235 -22.41 3.07 1.71
CA SER A 235 -22.05 2.57 0.38
C SER A 235 -21.54 3.64 -0.59
N ALA A 236 -21.10 4.80 -0.11
CA ALA A 236 -20.44 5.80 -0.94
C ALA A 236 -18.99 5.36 -1.22
N LYS A 237 -18.53 5.52 -2.47
CA LYS A 237 -17.17 5.14 -2.88
C LYS A 237 -16.16 6.19 -2.40
N LEU A 238 -15.19 5.78 -1.59
CA LEU A 238 -14.11 6.65 -1.08
C LEU A 238 -12.85 6.57 -1.95
N LEU A 239 -12.46 5.36 -2.35
CA LEU A 239 -11.32 5.10 -3.24
C LEU A 239 -11.61 3.87 -4.08
N TYR A 240 -11.49 3.96 -5.41
CA TYR A 240 -11.71 2.79 -6.27
C TYR A 240 -10.87 2.82 -7.53
N VAL A 241 -10.63 1.63 -8.08
CA VAL A 241 -10.11 1.44 -9.43
C VAL A 241 -11.22 0.87 -10.29
N ASP A 242 -11.60 1.58 -11.35
CA ASP A 242 -12.69 1.13 -12.23
C ASP A 242 -12.29 -0.09 -13.10
N SER A 243 -13.19 -0.49 -14.01
CA SER A 243 -12.91 -1.60 -14.93
C SER A 243 -11.88 -1.27 -16.02
N ALA A 244 -11.64 0.01 -16.29
CA ALA A 244 -10.65 0.50 -17.26
C ALA A 244 -9.27 0.75 -16.63
N GLY A 245 -9.16 0.65 -15.30
CA GLY A 245 -7.92 0.88 -14.54
C GLY A 245 -7.76 2.32 -14.03
N GLY A 246 -8.77 3.18 -14.17
CA GLY A 246 -8.76 4.54 -13.63
C GLY A 246 -8.86 4.52 -12.09
N LEU A 247 -8.00 5.31 -11.43
CA LEU A 247 -8.01 5.47 -9.96
C LEU A 247 -8.81 6.73 -9.59
N PHE A 248 -9.79 6.58 -8.70
CA PHE A 248 -10.69 7.65 -8.26
C PHE A 248 -10.73 7.73 -6.74
N GLY A 249 -10.52 8.93 -6.21
CA GLY A 249 -10.64 9.24 -4.78
C GLY A 249 -11.71 10.31 -4.53
N SER A 250 -12.40 10.23 -3.40
CA SER A 250 -13.43 11.19 -2.99
C SER A 250 -12.89 12.42 -2.25
N SER A 251 -11.58 12.52 -2.08
CA SER A 251 -10.92 13.58 -1.29
C SER A 251 -9.51 13.87 -1.81
N THR A 252 -8.72 14.64 -1.05
CA THR A 252 -7.37 15.09 -1.40
C THR A 252 -6.38 13.92 -1.46
N ALA A 253 -5.58 13.86 -2.53
CA ALA A 253 -4.43 12.96 -2.63
C ALA A 253 -3.13 13.68 -2.27
N GLN A 254 -2.33 13.11 -1.38
CA GLN A 254 -1.01 13.63 -1.01
C GLN A 254 0.10 12.70 -1.54
N PHE A 255 1.05 13.27 -2.29
CA PHE A 255 2.25 12.57 -2.75
C PHE A 255 3.47 13.26 -2.12
N THR A 256 4.13 12.60 -1.17
CA THR A 256 5.33 13.14 -0.49
C THR A 256 6.58 13.08 -1.37
N GLY A 257 6.56 12.18 -2.38
CA GLY A 257 7.59 12.07 -3.41
C GLY A 257 7.20 12.73 -4.73
N LYS A 258 8.06 12.57 -5.74
CA LYS A 258 7.81 13.06 -7.11
C LYS A 258 6.65 12.31 -7.76
N LEU A 259 5.66 13.05 -8.27
CA LEU A 259 4.64 12.52 -9.19
C LEU A 259 5.12 12.66 -10.65
N THR A 260 5.11 11.57 -11.41
CA THR A 260 5.44 11.56 -12.85
C THR A 260 4.26 10.97 -13.64
N THR A 261 3.74 11.72 -14.61
CA THR A 261 2.65 11.30 -15.50
C THR A 261 3.13 11.28 -16.95
N TYR A 262 2.80 10.22 -17.70
CA TYR A 262 3.22 10.08 -19.11
C TYR A 262 2.27 10.76 -20.11
N GLY A 263 1.02 10.96 -19.73
CA GLY A 263 -0.01 11.61 -20.56
C GLY A 263 -0.32 13.04 -20.13
N ASN A 264 -1.34 13.61 -20.77
CA ASN A 264 -1.87 14.92 -20.41
C ASN A 264 -2.38 14.93 -18.96
N VAL A 265 -2.05 15.98 -18.23
CA VAL A 265 -2.62 16.26 -16.91
C VAL A 265 -3.75 17.27 -17.08
N THR A 266 -4.95 16.92 -16.62
CA THR A 266 -6.09 17.84 -16.53
C THR A 266 -6.41 18.03 -15.06
N LEU A 267 -6.60 19.28 -14.63
CA LEU A 267 -6.76 19.65 -13.22
C LEU A 267 -8.22 20.04 -12.87
N GLY A 268 -9.21 19.42 -13.51
CA GLY A 268 -10.63 19.70 -13.23
C GLY A 268 -11.01 21.17 -13.50
N ASP A 269 -11.68 21.81 -12.53
CA ASP A 269 -12.03 23.24 -12.55
C ASP A 269 -10.85 24.13 -12.12
N ALA A 270 -9.71 23.94 -12.77
CA ALA A 270 -8.52 24.76 -12.56
C ALA A 270 -8.75 26.25 -12.86
N ALA A 271 -9.88 26.62 -13.48
CA ALA A 271 -10.23 28.02 -13.75
C ALA A 271 -10.66 28.76 -12.47
N GLY A 272 -11.27 28.07 -11.52
CA GLY A 272 -11.61 28.59 -10.19
C GLY A 272 -10.52 28.37 -9.14
N ASP A 273 -9.63 27.40 -9.35
CA ASP A 273 -8.64 26.98 -8.37
C ASP A 273 -7.27 27.64 -8.52
N ALA A 274 -6.53 27.77 -7.41
CA ALA A 274 -5.15 28.23 -7.43
C ALA A 274 -4.17 27.08 -7.69
N ILE A 275 -3.46 27.10 -8.82
CA ILE A 275 -2.33 26.20 -9.07
C ILE A 275 -1.06 26.82 -8.46
N THR A 276 -0.64 26.31 -7.31
CA THR A 276 0.58 26.79 -6.63
C THR A 276 1.78 25.89 -6.94
N LEU A 277 2.80 26.44 -7.59
CA LEU A 277 4.10 25.79 -7.78
C LEU A 277 5.15 26.53 -6.94
N THR A 278 5.70 25.88 -5.93
CA THR A 278 6.71 26.48 -5.03
C THR A 278 8.13 26.45 -5.61
N GLY A 279 8.36 25.59 -6.61
CA GLY A 279 9.61 25.52 -7.37
C GLY A 279 9.47 26.12 -8.77
N ASN A 280 10.32 25.68 -9.68
CA ASN A 280 10.30 26.17 -11.06
C ASN A 280 9.19 25.49 -11.86
N ALA A 281 8.34 26.30 -12.51
CA ALA A 281 7.51 25.84 -13.61
C ALA A 281 8.28 26.03 -14.93
N SER A 282 8.54 24.93 -15.65
CA SER A 282 9.24 24.95 -16.94
C SER A 282 8.50 24.09 -17.95
N THR A 283 8.42 24.58 -19.19
CA THR A 283 7.90 23.84 -20.35
C THR A 283 8.97 23.83 -21.42
N THR A 284 9.18 22.68 -22.08
CA THR A 284 10.05 22.59 -23.27
C THR A 284 9.37 23.09 -24.54
N ASN A 285 8.05 23.24 -24.49
CA ASN A 285 7.20 23.77 -25.56
C ASN A 285 6.61 25.12 -25.12
N ALA A 286 5.46 25.51 -25.66
CA ALA A 286 4.78 26.74 -25.29
C ALA A 286 4.02 26.62 -23.96
N LEU A 287 4.09 27.67 -23.13
CA LEU A 287 3.11 27.93 -22.07
C LEU A 287 1.99 28.80 -22.67
N THR A 288 0.81 28.23 -22.83
CA THR A 288 -0.38 28.97 -23.31
C THR A 288 -1.27 29.29 -22.13
N VAL A 289 -1.54 30.57 -21.90
CA VAL A 289 -2.51 31.04 -20.90
C VAL A 289 -3.73 31.55 -21.64
N GLY A 290 -4.90 30.98 -21.39
CA GLY A 290 -6.14 31.37 -22.09
C GLY A 290 -6.63 32.79 -21.74
N GLY A 291 -6.16 33.33 -20.61
CA GLY A 291 -6.41 34.71 -20.17
C GLY A 291 -5.11 35.48 -19.93
N ASN A 292 -5.09 36.29 -18.87
CA ASN A 292 -3.93 37.10 -18.52
C ASN A 292 -2.85 36.29 -17.78
N LEU A 293 -1.58 36.53 -18.11
CA LEU A 293 -0.43 36.05 -17.34
C LEU A 293 0.07 37.17 -16.41
N TYR A 294 -0.16 37.02 -15.11
CA TYR A 294 0.32 37.96 -14.08
C TYR A 294 1.69 37.51 -13.55
N ILE A 295 2.73 38.35 -13.69
CA ILE A 295 4.09 38.06 -13.21
C ILE A 295 4.55 39.22 -12.31
N THR A 296 4.87 38.93 -11.05
CA THR A 296 5.31 39.92 -10.06
C THR A 296 6.83 40.14 -10.07
N GLY A 297 7.61 39.16 -10.51
CA GLY A 297 9.09 39.17 -10.50
C GLY A 297 9.76 39.71 -11.78
N GLY A 298 8.98 40.28 -12.70
CA GLY A 298 9.46 40.75 -14.01
C GLY A 298 9.44 39.67 -15.11
N ILE A 299 9.46 40.10 -16.36
CA ILE A 299 9.49 39.23 -17.54
C ILE A 299 10.91 39.24 -18.09
N LEU A 300 11.56 38.08 -18.16
CA LEU A 300 12.85 37.90 -18.83
C LEU A 300 12.66 36.99 -20.05
N ALA A 301 12.67 37.58 -21.25
CA ALA A 301 12.61 36.86 -22.52
C ALA A 301 14.01 36.84 -23.16
N THR A 302 14.74 35.74 -23.00
CA THR A 302 16.09 35.57 -23.58
C THR A 302 16.01 34.89 -24.95
N ALA A 303 16.71 35.44 -25.95
CA ALA A 303 16.79 34.91 -27.32
C ALA A 303 15.44 34.68 -28.04
N ALA A 304 14.38 35.37 -27.61
CA ALA A 304 13.06 35.22 -28.20
C ALA A 304 12.86 36.18 -29.39
N THR A 305 12.22 35.71 -30.47
CA THR A 305 11.67 36.57 -31.55
C THR A 305 10.34 37.22 -31.15
N SER A 306 10.05 37.26 -29.85
CA SER A 306 8.76 37.63 -29.30
C SER A 306 8.34 39.04 -29.70
N THR A 307 7.08 39.18 -30.10
CA THR A 307 6.40 40.46 -30.25
C THR A 307 5.61 40.71 -28.96
N ILE A 308 6.05 41.66 -28.13
CA ILE A 308 5.24 42.15 -27.01
C ILE A 308 4.36 43.28 -27.56
N THR A 309 3.06 43.04 -27.64
CA THR A 309 2.08 44.07 -28.00
C THR A 309 1.66 44.81 -26.73
N ASN A 310 1.60 46.15 -26.79
CA ASN A 310 1.16 47.00 -25.67
C ASN A 310 2.00 46.87 -24.38
N LEU A 311 3.33 46.88 -24.49
CA LEU A 311 4.20 46.96 -23.31
C LEU A 311 4.00 48.31 -22.60
N THR A 312 3.28 48.30 -21.49
CA THR A 312 3.20 49.44 -20.57
C THR A 312 4.18 49.24 -19.42
N MET A 313 5.32 49.93 -19.46
CA MET A 313 6.21 50.01 -18.29
C MET A 313 5.73 51.16 -17.41
N VAL A 314 5.10 50.83 -16.29
CA VAL A 314 4.79 51.80 -15.23
C VAL A 314 5.97 51.80 -14.26
N ASN A 315 6.34 52.99 -13.77
CA ASN A 315 7.39 53.27 -12.79
C ASN A 315 7.62 52.09 -11.82
N ALA A 316 8.61 51.23 -12.10
CA ALA A 316 8.86 50.01 -11.34
C ALA A 316 9.47 50.39 -9.98
N THR A 317 8.66 50.40 -8.93
CA THR A 317 9.09 50.66 -7.55
C THR A 317 9.64 49.40 -6.86
N THR A 318 10.15 48.43 -7.62
CA THR A 318 10.72 47.19 -7.06
C THR A 318 12.23 47.30 -6.94
N THR A 319 12.78 46.82 -5.83
CA THR A 319 14.19 46.90 -5.40
C THR A 319 15.25 46.35 -6.38
N ASN A 320 14.85 45.63 -7.44
CA ASN A 320 15.75 45.03 -8.43
C ASN A 320 15.69 45.66 -9.84
N ALA A 321 14.91 46.72 -10.05
CA ALA A 321 14.98 47.48 -11.30
C ALA A 321 16.13 48.48 -11.19
N THR A 322 17.33 48.08 -11.59
CA THR A 322 18.53 48.93 -11.49
C THR A 322 18.51 50.14 -12.43
N THR A 323 17.55 50.25 -13.34
CA THR A 323 17.27 51.47 -14.11
C THR A 323 15.79 51.52 -14.53
N THR A 324 15.11 52.65 -14.34
CA THR A 324 13.73 52.92 -14.82
C THR A 324 13.65 53.23 -16.32
N THR A 325 14.72 52.94 -17.05
CA THR A 325 14.87 53.26 -18.47
C THR A 325 14.65 52.02 -19.32
N LEU A 326 13.91 52.17 -20.41
CA LEU A 326 13.91 51.17 -21.48
C LEU A 326 15.29 51.19 -22.15
N TYR A 327 16.13 50.21 -21.84
CA TYR A 327 17.41 50.02 -22.52
C TYR A 327 17.21 49.16 -23.77
N VAL A 328 17.44 49.74 -24.95
CA VAL A 328 17.44 49.03 -26.23
C VAL A 328 18.88 48.92 -26.69
N SER A 329 19.41 47.69 -26.76
CA SER A 329 20.83 47.41 -27.07
C SER A 329 21.20 47.61 -28.53
N SER A 330 20.23 47.80 -29.41
CA SER A 330 20.44 48.01 -30.85
C SER A 330 19.49 49.11 -31.34
N ILE A 331 18.59 48.83 -32.28
CA ILE A 331 17.73 49.84 -32.87
C ILE A 331 16.40 49.89 -32.12
N ALA A 332 16.11 51.02 -31.47
CA ALA A 332 14.76 51.37 -31.07
C ALA A 332 14.09 52.11 -32.24
N SER A 333 13.10 51.50 -32.88
CA SER A 333 12.28 52.14 -33.92
C SER A 333 10.86 52.31 -33.41
N THR A 334 10.34 53.53 -33.51
CA THR A 334 8.94 53.84 -33.17
C THR A 334 8.43 54.89 -34.14
N THR A 335 7.17 54.74 -34.55
CA THR A 335 6.48 55.72 -35.38
C THR A 335 5.78 56.81 -34.55
N GLY A 336 5.89 56.76 -33.21
CA GLY A 336 5.14 57.63 -32.31
C GLY A 336 5.83 57.87 -30.96
N LEU A 337 7.11 58.28 -30.96
CA LEU A 337 7.79 58.70 -29.73
C LEU A 337 7.25 60.05 -29.27
N ILE A 338 6.46 60.10 -28.18
CA ILE A 338 6.02 61.37 -27.59
C ILE A 338 6.94 61.75 -26.43
N ILE A 339 7.48 62.97 -26.44
CA ILE A 339 8.26 63.53 -25.33
C ILE A 339 7.51 64.74 -24.78
N GLY A 340 7.30 64.82 -23.46
CA GLY A 340 6.80 66.03 -22.81
C GLY A 340 5.33 66.39 -23.06
N GLY A 341 4.47 65.42 -23.39
CA GLY A 341 3.00 65.60 -23.31
C GLY A 341 2.27 66.01 -24.59
N GLY A 342 2.74 65.63 -25.80
CA GLY A 342 1.82 65.62 -26.95
C GLY A 342 2.39 65.66 -28.37
N SER A 343 3.69 65.80 -28.58
CA SER A 343 4.27 65.83 -29.93
C SER A 343 5.15 64.62 -30.20
N THR A 344 4.96 63.98 -31.35
CA THR A 344 5.80 62.86 -31.79
C THR A 344 7.14 63.38 -32.33
N VAL A 345 8.25 62.89 -31.78
CA VAL A 345 9.59 63.05 -32.33
C VAL A 345 9.81 61.94 -33.34
N SER A 346 9.71 62.30 -34.62
CA SER A 346 10.01 61.41 -35.75
C SER A 346 11.50 61.19 -35.92
N ARG A 347 12.34 62.13 -35.46
CA ARG A 347 13.80 61.98 -35.47
C ARG A 347 14.48 62.89 -34.45
N LEU A 348 15.51 62.39 -33.78
CA LEU A 348 16.40 63.15 -32.91
C LEU A 348 17.85 62.92 -33.33
N VAL A 349 18.59 64.01 -33.58
CA VAL A 349 19.98 63.98 -34.01
C VAL A 349 20.81 64.86 -33.10
N PHE A 350 21.93 64.32 -32.64
CA PHE A 350 22.96 65.09 -31.94
C PHE A 350 24.23 65.11 -32.78
N GLY A 351 24.97 66.20 -32.68
CA GLY A 351 26.29 66.29 -33.26
C GLY A 351 26.96 67.60 -32.94
N TYR A 352 28.11 67.80 -33.56
CA TYR A 352 28.74 69.10 -33.65
C TYR A 352 29.01 69.44 -35.12
N CYS A 353 29.20 70.72 -35.38
CA CYS A 353 29.64 71.20 -36.67
C CYS A 353 30.64 72.34 -36.49
N THR A 354 31.57 72.48 -37.42
CA THR A 354 32.53 73.59 -37.44
C THR A 354 32.02 74.69 -38.36
N ILE A 355 32.30 75.95 -38.01
CA ILE A 355 32.07 77.08 -38.90
C ILE A 355 33.39 77.69 -39.35
N PRO A 356 33.46 78.24 -40.57
CA PRO A 356 34.58 79.08 -40.93
C PRO A 356 34.61 80.29 -40.02
N ASN A 357 35.82 80.79 -39.79
CA ASN A 357 35.98 82.00 -39.02
C ASN A 357 35.43 83.20 -39.80
N ILE A 358 34.54 83.99 -39.18
CA ILE A 358 33.89 85.12 -39.82
C ILE A 358 34.32 86.40 -39.15
N LEU A 359 34.75 87.36 -39.96
CA LEU A 359 35.03 88.71 -39.50
C LEU A 359 33.71 89.50 -39.49
N LEU A 360 33.27 89.93 -38.31
CA LEU A 360 32.07 90.75 -38.16
C LEU A 360 32.40 92.11 -37.54
N SER A 361 31.92 93.16 -38.19
CA SER A 361 31.92 94.50 -37.63
C SER A 361 30.97 94.60 -36.43
N ALA A 362 31.26 95.53 -35.52
CA ALA A 362 30.45 95.83 -34.37
C ALA A 362 28.99 96.13 -34.75
N SER A 363 28.05 95.67 -33.93
CA SER A 363 26.61 95.84 -34.15
C SER A 363 26.11 95.28 -35.49
N THR A 364 26.81 94.31 -36.07
CA THR A 364 26.38 93.62 -37.30
C THR A 364 26.12 92.14 -37.05
N THR A 365 25.29 91.56 -37.92
CA THR A 365 25.01 90.12 -37.96
C THR A 365 25.62 89.51 -39.21
N ALA A 366 26.14 88.29 -39.09
CA ALA A 366 26.51 87.46 -40.23
C ALA A 366 25.95 86.06 -40.05
N TYR A 367 25.78 85.37 -41.17
CA TYR A 367 25.43 83.96 -41.19
C TYR A 367 26.70 83.14 -41.34
N ALA A 368 26.81 82.10 -40.52
CA ALA A 368 27.84 81.09 -40.65
C ALA A 368 27.17 79.77 -40.96
N ASP A 369 27.56 79.16 -42.06
CA ASP A 369 27.07 77.86 -42.46
C ASP A 369 28.00 76.80 -41.90
N CYS A 370 27.43 75.82 -41.22
CA CYS A 370 28.17 74.68 -40.71
C CYS A 370 27.67 73.39 -41.36
N ASP A 371 28.61 72.48 -41.63
CA ASP A 371 28.32 71.15 -42.13
C ASP A 371 28.09 70.20 -40.95
N SER A 372 26.83 69.81 -40.75
CA SER A 372 26.39 68.90 -39.69
C SER A 372 26.85 67.45 -39.82
N THR A 373 27.49 67.07 -40.94
CA THR A 373 28.08 65.73 -41.12
C THR A 373 29.48 65.59 -40.53
N THR A 374 30.14 66.71 -40.24
CA THR A 374 31.51 66.75 -39.70
C THR A 374 31.63 66.20 -38.27
N GLY A 375 30.49 66.07 -37.56
CA GLY A 375 30.45 65.62 -36.17
C GLY A 375 29.14 64.93 -35.75
N GLY A 376 28.38 64.38 -36.71
CA GLY A 376 27.10 63.70 -36.45
C GLY A 376 26.49 63.10 -37.72
N PRO A 377 25.33 62.41 -37.63
CA PRO A 377 24.71 61.71 -38.75
C PRO A 377 24.03 62.64 -39.78
N GLY A 378 24.18 63.97 -39.65
CA GLY A 378 23.58 64.97 -40.53
C GLY A 378 22.12 65.31 -40.22
N ILE A 379 21.78 66.59 -40.38
CA ILE A 379 20.41 67.12 -40.29
C ILE A 379 19.73 67.19 -41.67
N GLN A 380 18.41 67.18 -41.70
CA GLN A 380 17.59 67.35 -42.92
C GLN A 380 17.05 68.78 -43.01
N SER A 381 16.65 69.20 -44.21
CA SER A 381 16.13 70.55 -44.51
C SER A 381 14.81 70.92 -43.80
N SER A 382 14.22 70.02 -43.02
CA SER A 382 12.97 70.23 -42.29
C SER A 382 13.11 69.96 -40.79
N ASP A 383 14.32 69.70 -40.29
CA ASP A 383 14.53 69.56 -38.85
C ASP A 383 14.36 70.92 -38.16
N ARG A 384 14.06 70.90 -36.87
CA ARG A 384 14.21 72.04 -35.98
C ARG A 384 15.54 71.88 -35.27
N VAL A 385 16.41 72.87 -35.40
CA VAL A 385 17.77 72.79 -34.86
C VAL A 385 17.93 73.79 -33.73
N THR A 386 18.45 73.31 -32.60
CA THR A 386 19.00 74.14 -31.54
C THR A 386 20.51 73.99 -31.56
N VAL A 387 21.23 75.09 -31.42
CA VAL A 387 22.70 75.09 -31.38
C VAL A 387 23.20 75.69 -30.08
N THR A 388 24.37 75.22 -29.64
CA THR A 388 25.07 75.74 -28.46
C THR A 388 26.52 76.02 -28.86
N ALA A 389 26.99 77.23 -28.57
CA ALA A 389 28.39 77.59 -28.71
C ALA A 389 29.29 76.66 -27.88
N THR A 390 30.38 76.21 -28.47
CA THR A 390 31.49 75.66 -27.66
C THR A 390 32.27 76.81 -27.02
N SER A 391 33.17 76.52 -26.08
CA SER A 391 33.99 77.51 -25.33
C SER A 391 34.87 78.43 -26.19
N SER A 392 34.78 78.32 -27.51
CA SER A 392 35.50 79.10 -28.50
C SER A 392 34.77 80.39 -28.93
N LEU A 393 33.52 80.62 -28.51
CA LEU A 393 32.78 81.87 -28.83
C LEU A 393 33.18 83.01 -27.88
N PRO A 394 33.81 84.10 -28.36
CA PRO A 394 34.13 85.27 -27.56
C PRO A 394 32.86 85.96 -27.03
N THR A 395 32.97 86.64 -25.89
CA THR A 395 31.85 87.22 -25.13
C THR A 395 31.04 88.26 -25.88
N ASN A 396 31.64 88.92 -26.88
CA ASN A 396 30.95 89.88 -27.73
C ASN A 396 30.02 89.25 -28.78
N PHE A 397 30.05 87.93 -28.97
CA PHE A 397 29.24 87.26 -29.96
C PHE A 397 28.07 86.50 -29.36
N ILE A 398 26.90 86.64 -29.98
CA ILE A 398 25.67 85.99 -29.55
C ILE A 398 25.09 85.22 -30.74
N ILE A 399 24.75 83.96 -30.52
CA ILE A 399 23.93 83.20 -31.47
C ILE A 399 22.49 83.66 -31.32
N GLN A 400 21.94 84.25 -32.38
CA GLN A 400 20.57 84.76 -32.36
C GLN A 400 19.57 83.78 -32.95
N ALA A 401 20.00 82.89 -33.84
CA ALA A 401 19.14 81.90 -34.48
C ALA A 401 20.00 80.80 -35.11
N ALA A 402 19.41 79.62 -35.29
CA ALA A 402 19.92 78.56 -36.12
C ALA A 402 18.79 77.97 -36.95
N SER A 403 19.09 77.57 -38.19
CA SER A 403 18.10 76.97 -39.08
C SER A 403 18.74 75.95 -40.00
N SER A 404 17.97 74.92 -40.32
CA SER A 404 18.34 73.86 -41.26
C SER A 404 17.45 73.91 -42.49
N THR A 405 17.69 74.86 -43.38
CA THR A 405 16.91 75.04 -44.62
C THR A 405 17.38 74.12 -45.75
N LYS A 406 18.53 73.46 -45.58
CA LYS A 406 19.14 72.56 -46.56
C LYS A 406 19.70 71.33 -45.84
N SER A 407 19.68 70.17 -46.49
CA SER A 407 20.28 68.95 -45.94
C SER A 407 21.73 69.19 -45.57
N ASN A 408 22.13 68.64 -44.42
CA ASN A 408 23.45 68.69 -43.84
C ASN A 408 23.97 70.08 -43.45
N ASN A 409 23.18 71.13 -43.63
CA ASN A 409 23.64 72.50 -43.42
C ASN A 409 22.83 73.19 -42.32
N ILE A 410 23.52 73.61 -41.26
CA ILE A 410 22.94 74.49 -40.23
C ILE A 410 23.51 75.88 -40.46
N SER A 411 22.63 76.81 -40.78
CA SER A 411 23.00 78.22 -40.85
C SER A 411 22.75 78.85 -39.48
N VAL A 412 23.79 79.38 -38.87
CA VAL A 412 23.71 80.09 -37.60
C VAL A 412 23.87 81.58 -37.82
N ARG A 413 22.98 82.38 -37.21
CA ARG A 413 23.09 83.83 -37.22
C ARG A 413 23.84 84.29 -35.99
N ILE A 414 25.00 84.88 -36.21
CA ILE A 414 25.89 85.37 -35.17
C ILE A 414 25.83 86.90 -35.17
N TYR A 415 25.59 87.48 -34.01
CA TYR A 415 25.59 88.92 -33.80
C TYR A 415 26.84 89.34 -33.03
N ASN A 416 27.59 90.30 -33.57
CA ASN A 416 28.64 90.97 -32.83
C ASN A 416 28.02 92.15 -32.07
N THR A 417 27.97 92.06 -30.75
CA THR A 417 27.50 93.16 -29.89
C THR A 417 28.40 94.39 -30.01
N GLY A 418 29.66 94.23 -30.41
CA GLY A 418 30.65 95.30 -30.42
C GLY A 418 31.22 95.62 -29.04
N TRP A 419 30.98 94.78 -28.03
CA TRP A 419 31.42 95.02 -26.65
C TRP A 419 32.09 93.77 -26.07
N ILE A 420 33.36 93.89 -25.67
CA ILE A 420 34.07 92.88 -24.86
C ILE A 420 34.33 93.53 -23.51
N ASP A 421 33.77 92.97 -22.44
CA ASP A 421 34.00 93.41 -21.05
C ASP A 421 33.82 94.93 -20.84
N GLY A 422 32.80 95.51 -21.47
CA GLY A 422 32.49 96.94 -21.38
C GLY A 422 33.33 97.85 -22.27
N VAL A 423 34.21 97.29 -23.11
CA VAL A 423 35.03 98.04 -24.07
C VAL A 423 34.45 97.89 -25.48
N ALA A 424 34.24 99.02 -26.14
CA ALA A 424 33.79 99.05 -27.53
C ALA A 424 34.89 98.48 -28.44
N THR A 425 34.53 97.45 -29.21
CA THR A 425 35.38 96.81 -30.21
C THR A 425 34.77 97.00 -31.59
N THR A 426 35.59 97.23 -32.61
CA THR A 426 35.12 97.63 -33.95
C THR A 426 34.90 96.46 -34.90
N THR A 427 35.81 95.47 -34.86
CA THR A 427 35.74 94.26 -35.68
C THR A 427 36.37 93.13 -34.90
N GLY A 428 35.61 92.08 -34.66
CA GLY A 428 36.09 90.85 -34.03
C GLY A 428 35.97 89.72 -35.02
N ASN A 429 36.89 88.77 -34.97
CA ASN A 429 36.69 87.50 -35.64
C ASN A 429 36.03 86.56 -34.63
N THR A 430 35.08 85.76 -35.10
CA THR A 430 34.24 84.95 -34.21
C THR A 430 35.04 83.92 -33.44
N ASN A 431 36.22 83.50 -33.92
CA ASN A 431 37.07 82.43 -33.34
C ASN A 431 36.34 81.13 -32.98
N VAL A 432 35.08 80.99 -33.44
CA VAL A 432 34.28 79.81 -33.14
C VAL A 432 34.82 78.68 -33.98
N ASN A 433 35.30 77.66 -33.27
CA ASN A 433 35.79 76.46 -33.93
C ASN A 433 34.64 75.48 -34.19
N SER A 434 33.62 75.44 -33.31
CA SER A 434 32.46 74.56 -33.48
C SER A 434 31.24 74.96 -32.65
N PHE A 435 30.08 74.48 -33.09
CA PHE A 435 28.82 74.46 -32.33
C PHE A 435 28.38 73.01 -32.12
N ASN A 436 27.82 72.74 -30.93
CA ASN A 436 27.02 71.53 -30.74
C ASN A 436 25.61 71.79 -31.24
N PHE A 437 24.95 70.79 -31.80
CA PHE A 437 23.58 70.92 -32.28
C PHE A 437 22.71 69.74 -31.86
N ILE A 438 21.42 70.03 -31.72
CA ILE A 438 20.34 69.07 -31.57
C ILE A 438 19.33 69.34 -32.68
N GLY A 439 19.16 68.38 -33.58
CA GLY A 439 18.12 68.36 -34.60
C GLY A 439 16.94 67.52 -34.14
N VAL A 440 15.74 68.09 -34.13
CA VAL A 440 14.49 67.41 -33.77
C VAL A 440 13.53 67.50 -34.94
N ARG A 441 12.86 66.40 -35.27
CA ARG A 441 11.79 66.37 -36.27
C ARG A 441 10.50 65.86 -35.67
#